data_AF-A0A2V9YHI2-F1
#
_entry.id   AF-A0A2V9YHI2-F1
#
_cell.length_a   1.000
_cell.length_b   1.000
_cell.length_c   1.000
_cell.angle_alpha   90.00
_cell.angle_beta   90.00
_cell.angle_gamma   90.00
#
_symmetry.space_group_name_H-M   'P 1'
#
loop_
_entity.id
_entity.type
_entity.pdbx_description
1 polymer ?
#
loop_
_entity_poly.entity_id
_entity_poly.type
_entity_poly.pdbx_seq_one_letter_code
_entity_poly.pdbx_strand_id
1 'polypeptide(L)'
;MAISDTSSESHEIQLQIHRSMSGEQRILLALEMSLFARDLARERIRSEHPDWDEWQIQRELLRIAFLPKPLPAGLKGRNARISVVCG
;
A
#
# COMPACT_ATOMS: atom_id res chain seq x y z
N MET A 1 11.35 1.24 28.41
CA MET A 1 9.95 0.76 28.41
C MET A 1 9.32 1.31 27.14
N ALA A 2 9.00 0.46 26.16
CA ALA A 2 8.46 0.92 24.88
C ALA A 2 6.95 1.17 25.04
N ILE A 3 6.50 2.39 24.73
CA ILE A 3 5.08 2.72 24.68
C ILE A 3 4.55 2.18 23.34
N SER A 4 3.68 1.18 23.42
CA SER A 4 2.99 0.59 22.28
C SER A 4 1.51 0.89 22.43
N ASP A 5 0.87 1.40 21.36
CA ASP A 5 -0.58 1.61 21.30
C ASP A 5 -1.35 0.28 21.40
N THR A 6 -0.68 -0.83 21.08
CA THR A 6 -1.22 -2.19 21.25
C THR A 6 -0.76 -2.78 22.59
N SER A 7 -1.73 -3.14 23.44
CA SER A 7 -1.48 -3.88 24.69
C SER A 7 -0.97 -5.31 24.42
N SER A 8 -0.31 -5.93 25.39
CA SER A 8 0.17 -7.32 25.26
C SER A 8 -0.97 -8.32 25.06
N GLU A 9 -2.08 -8.13 25.77
CA GLU A 9 -3.29 -8.96 25.63
C GLU A 9 -3.88 -8.86 24.23
N SER A 10 -4.03 -7.62 23.70
CA SER A 10 -4.53 -7.40 22.34
C SER A 10 -3.64 -8.06 21.29
N HIS A 11 -2.32 -8.00 21.48
CA HIS A 11 -1.36 -8.65 20.59
C HIS A 11 -1.47 -10.18 20.62
N GLU A 12 -1.65 -10.77 21.80
CA GLU A 12 -1.84 -12.23 21.94
C GLU A 12 -3.12 -12.71 21.25
N ILE A 13 -4.22 -11.99 21.41
CA ILE A 13 -5.50 -12.29 20.74
C ILE A 13 -5.34 -12.23 19.21
N GLN A 14 -4.70 -11.18 18.68
CA GLN A 14 -4.44 -11.05 17.25
C GLN A 14 -3.63 -12.24 16.71
N LEU A 15 -2.60 -12.66 17.45
CA LEU A 15 -1.75 -13.78 17.06
C LEU A 15 -2.50 -15.12 17.06
N GLN A 16 -3.36 -15.36 18.06
CA GLN A 16 -4.19 -16.56 18.13
C GLN A 16 -5.16 -16.64 16.94
N ILE A 17 -5.85 -15.53 16.64
CA ILE A 17 -6.75 -15.43 15.47
C ILE A 17 -5.98 -15.72 14.18
N HIS A 18 -4.85 -15.03 13.95
CA HIS A 18 -4.05 -15.22 12.74
C HIS A 18 -3.52 -16.67 12.58
N ARG A 19 -3.16 -17.34 13.68
CA ARG A 19 -2.73 -18.74 13.67
C ARG A 19 -3.87 -19.70 13.34
N SER A 20 -5.10 -19.39 13.77
CA SER A 20 -6.29 -20.21 13.47
C SER A 20 -6.79 -20.08 12.02
N MET A 21 -6.34 -19.06 11.27
CA MET A 21 -6.77 -18.86 9.88
C MET A 21 -6.23 -19.94 8.94
N SER A 22 -7.00 -20.26 7.91
CA SER A 22 -6.54 -21.04 6.75
C SER A 22 -5.57 -20.21 5.89
N GLY A 23 -4.94 -20.85 4.89
CA GLY A 23 -4.08 -20.14 3.94
C GLY A 23 -4.85 -19.10 3.12
N GLU A 24 -6.04 -19.46 2.65
CA GLU A 24 -6.94 -18.61 1.87
C GLU A 24 -7.40 -17.40 2.67
N GLN A 25 -7.78 -17.61 3.94
CA GLN A 25 -8.16 -16.53 4.86
C GLN A 25 -7.01 -15.56 5.09
N ARG A 26 -5.77 -16.07 5.23
CA ARG A 26 -4.59 -15.21 5.35
C ARG A 26 -4.33 -14.37 4.09
N ILE A 27 -4.52 -14.94 2.90
CA ILE A 27 -4.37 -14.20 1.64
C ILE A 27 -5.45 -13.11 1.52
N LEU A 28 -6.71 -13.44 1.85
CA LEU A 28 -7.81 -12.48 1.85
C LEU A 28 -7.51 -11.31 2.80
N LEU A 29 -7.13 -11.61 4.04
CA LEU A 29 -6.76 -10.60 5.03
C LEU A 29 -5.60 -9.72 4.53
N ALA A 30 -4.55 -10.32 3.97
CA ALA A 30 -3.42 -9.58 3.43
C ALA A 30 -3.84 -8.64 2.28
N LEU A 31 -4.76 -9.07 1.42
CA LEU A 31 -5.30 -8.25 0.34
C LEU A 31 -6.10 -7.07 0.89
N GLU A 32 -7.01 -7.32 1.85
CA GLU A 32 -7.82 -6.30 2.50
C GLU A 32 -6.95 -5.25 3.19
N MET A 33 -5.98 -5.69 4.01
CA MET A 33 -5.03 -4.80 4.66
C MET A 33 -4.21 -3.99 3.65
N SER A 34 -3.81 -4.61 2.53
CA SER A 34 -3.07 -3.91 1.47
C SER A 34 -3.92 -2.86 0.74
N LEU A 35 -5.21 -3.11 0.52
CA LEU A 35 -6.14 -2.13 -0.03
C LEU A 35 -6.32 -0.96 0.93
N PHE A 36 -6.66 -1.27 2.18
CA PHE A 36 -6.89 -0.26 3.22
C PHE A 36 -5.67 0.64 3.44
N ALA A 37 -4.47 0.07 3.55
CA ALA A 37 -3.24 0.85 3.74
C ALA A 37 -2.97 1.81 2.56
N ARG A 38 -3.26 1.40 1.33
CA ARG A 38 -3.11 2.25 0.15
C ARG A 38 -4.15 3.36 0.11
N ASP A 39 -5.37 3.10 0.53
CA ASP A 39 -6.42 4.12 0.59
C ASP A 39 -6.06 5.19 1.63
N LEU A 40 -5.64 4.78 2.83
CA LEU A 40 -5.14 5.70 3.85
C LEU A 40 -3.95 6.54 3.37
N ALA A 41 -3.00 5.91 2.67
CA ALA A 41 -1.86 6.62 2.11
C ALA A 41 -2.28 7.64 1.02
N ARG A 42 -3.24 7.30 0.15
CA ARG A 42 -3.75 8.25 -0.86
C ARG A 42 -4.43 9.45 -0.22
N GLU A 43 -5.26 9.24 0.81
CA GLU A 43 -5.92 10.34 1.52
C GLU A 43 -4.90 11.27 2.17
N ARG A 44 -3.87 10.71 2.80
CA ARG A 44 -2.75 11.50 3.32
C ARG A 44 -2.08 12.33 2.22
N ILE A 45 -1.72 11.71 1.09
CA ILE A 45 -1.05 12.41 -0.03
C ILE A 45 -1.95 13.54 -0.57
N ARG A 46 -3.26 13.31 -0.72
CA ARG A 46 -4.23 14.33 -1.14
C ARG A 46 -4.28 15.50 -0.16
N SER A 47 -4.26 15.22 1.14
CA SER A 47 -4.24 16.25 2.17
C SER A 47 -2.93 17.05 2.18
N GLU A 48 -1.79 16.42 1.92
CA GLU A 48 -0.48 17.08 1.87
C GLU A 48 -0.25 17.83 0.54
N HIS A 49 -0.91 17.40 -0.54
CA HIS A 49 -0.78 17.95 -1.89
C HIS A 49 -2.15 18.12 -2.60
N PRO A 50 -2.96 19.12 -2.21
CA PRO A 50 -4.32 19.29 -2.75
C PRO A 50 -4.39 19.55 -4.26
N ASP A 51 -3.33 20.13 -4.84
CA ASP A 51 -3.28 20.49 -6.27
C ASP A 51 -2.76 19.37 -7.18
N TRP A 52 -2.42 18.20 -6.61
CA TRP A 52 -1.90 17.09 -7.40
C TRP A 52 -3.00 16.31 -8.10
N ASP A 53 -2.73 15.94 -9.35
CA ASP A 53 -3.57 15.00 -10.08
C ASP A 53 -3.40 13.56 -9.60
N GLU A 54 -4.30 12.67 -10.02
CA GLU A 54 -4.28 11.26 -9.62
C GLU A 54 -2.99 10.54 -10.08
N TRP A 55 -2.34 10.99 -11.16
CA TRP A 55 -1.09 10.41 -11.62
C TRP A 55 0.09 10.75 -10.69
N GLN A 56 0.15 11.99 -10.23
CA GLN A 56 1.12 12.45 -9.24
C GLN A 56 0.93 11.69 -7.92
N ILE A 57 -0.32 11.53 -7.47
CA ILE A 57 -0.66 10.74 -6.27
C ILE A 57 -0.20 9.29 -6.42
N GLN A 58 -0.47 8.65 -7.55
CA GLN A 58 -0.10 7.25 -7.77
C GLN A 58 1.41 7.04 -7.86
N ARG A 59 2.13 7.98 -8.49
CA ARG A 59 3.59 7.96 -8.53
C ARG A 59 4.19 8.08 -7.14
N GLU A 60 3.61 8.93 -6.29
CA GLU A 60 4.07 9.10 -4.93
C GLU A 60 3.75 7.90 -4.04
N LEU A 61 2.54 7.34 -4.17
CA LEU A 61 2.17 6.09 -3.51
C LEU A 61 3.15 4.96 -3.84
N LEU A 62 3.53 4.82 -5.12
CA LEU A 62 4.54 3.86 -5.56
C LEU A 62 5.90 4.16 -4.94
N ARG A 63 6.33 5.43 -4.91
CA ARG A 63 7.60 5.81 -4.28
C ARG A 63 7.64 5.38 -2.81
N ILE A 64 6.61 5.70 -2.04
CA ILE A 64 6.51 5.37 -0.60
C ILE A 64 6.51 3.86 -0.38
N ALA A 65 5.77 3.10 -1.18
CA ALA A 65 5.63 1.64 -1.02
C ALA A 65 6.95 0.85 -1.13
N PHE A 66 7.96 1.41 -1.82
CA PHE A 66 9.23 0.72 -2.02
C PHE A 66 10.38 1.29 -1.20
N LEU A 67 10.20 2.40 -0.46
CA LEU A 67 11.25 2.96 0.38
C LEU A 67 11.74 1.94 1.43
N PRO A 68 13.04 1.97 1.78
CA PRO A 68 14.10 2.83 1.22
C PRO A 68 14.69 2.32 -0.11
N LYS A 69 14.18 1.20 -0.62
CA LYS A 69 14.66 0.59 -1.87
C LYS A 69 14.15 1.40 -3.07
N PRO A 70 14.88 1.38 -4.20
CA PRO A 70 14.39 2.00 -5.42
C PRO A 70 13.18 1.23 -5.95
N LEU A 71 12.34 1.95 -6.70
CA LEU A 71 11.26 1.34 -7.45
C LEU A 71 11.81 0.25 -8.40
N PRO A 72 11.21 -0.94 -8.48
CA PRO A 72 11.63 -1.97 -9.43
C PRO A 72 11.66 -1.43 -10.86
N ALA A 73 12.61 -1.89 -11.68
CA ALA A 73 12.84 -1.36 -13.03
C ALA A 73 11.57 -1.34 -13.90
N GLY A 74 10.75 -2.41 -13.84
CA GLY A 74 9.49 -2.51 -14.57
C GLY A 74 8.38 -1.53 -14.15
N LEU A 75 8.59 -0.77 -13.06
CA LEU A 75 7.65 0.20 -12.51
C LEU A 75 8.13 1.65 -12.62
N LYS A 76 9.36 1.90 -13.10
CA LYS A 76 9.97 3.26 -13.21
C LYS A 76 9.37 4.18 -14.29
N GLY A 77 8.17 3.86 -14.79
CA GLY A 77 7.39 4.68 -15.72
C GLY A 77 7.21 4.04 -17.10
N ARG A 78 5.95 3.87 -17.50
CA ARG A 78 5.54 3.71 -18.91
C ARG A 78 4.95 5.04 -19.37
N ASN A 79 5.81 5.98 -19.75
CA ASN A 79 5.44 7.08 -20.65
C ASN A 79 6.07 6.86 -22.04
N ALA A 80 5.92 5.64 -22.59
CA ALA A 80 6.12 5.42 -24.01
C ALA A 80 4.73 5.29 -24.63
N ARG A 81 4.27 6.38 -25.28
CA ARG A 81 3.16 6.45 -26.25
C ARG A 81 2.53 5.09 -26.57
N ILE A 82 1.34 4.82 -26.05
CA ILE A 82 0.39 3.99 -26.78
C ILE A 82 -0.19 4.90 -27.87
N SER A 83 0.61 5.13 -28.92
CA SER A 83 0.06 5.43 -30.23
C SER A 83 -0.36 4.08 -30.78
N VAL A 84 -1.62 3.71 -30.59
CA VAL A 84 -2.25 2.74 -31.49
C VAL A 84 -2.20 3.40 -32.86
N VAL A 85 -1.36 2.84 -33.72
CA VAL A 85 -1.32 3.15 -35.14
C VAL A 85 -2.70 2.78 -35.70
N CYS A 86 -3.54 3.78 -35.91
CA CYS A 86 -4.45 3.79 -37.04
C CYS A 86 -3.72 4.52 -38.17
N GLY A 87 -3.37 3.79 -39.22
CA GLY A 87 -2.57 4.25 -40.36
C GLY A 87 -1.76 3.10 -40.92
#